data_AF-A0A0R1KIW1-F1
#
_entry.id   AF-A0A0R1KIW1-F1
#
_cell.length_a   1.000
_cell.length_b   1.000
_cell.length_c   1.000
_cell.angle_alpha   90.00
_cell.angle_beta   90.00
_cell.angle_gamma   90.00
#
_symmetry.space_group_name_H-M   'P 1'
#
loop_
_entity.id
_entity.type
_entity.pdbx_description
1 polymer ?
#
loop_
_entity_poly.entity_id
_entity_poly.type
_entity_poly.pdbx_seq_one_letter_code
_entity_poly.pdbx_strand_id
1 'polypeptide(L)'
;MSEINRDRNKIQEHIKHSRSSKNQILELAGLEDLITYISTAINGNFNVVKQIEIISSGKIQNISLSKKSKEHLHDSIVEIEQIRDQASLSSDIIDRISNTYNNILNNQTNTTMKILTVYTIVLSIPTIVSGFYGMNMKLPVADKWWSWFFSLAITAIMILMILWDLHRRNSL
;
A
#
# COMPACT_ATOMS: atom_id res chain seq x y z
N MET A 1 10.64 -13.42 -18.65
CA MET A 1 10.70 -12.00 -18.23
C MET A 1 9.72 -11.06 -18.93
N SER A 2 9.32 -11.30 -20.19
CA SER A 2 8.27 -10.50 -20.83
C SER A 2 6.88 -10.71 -20.20
N GLU A 3 6.55 -11.94 -19.80
CA GLU A 3 5.31 -12.24 -19.07
C GLU A 3 5.25 -11.55 -17.70
N ILE A 4 6.30 -11.65 -16.90
CA ILE A 4 6.38 -10.97 -15.58
C ILE A 4 6.22 -9.46 -15.74
N ASN A 5 6.83 -8.85 -16.75
CA ASN A 5 6.65 -7.42 -17.03
C ASN A 5 5.23 -7.07 -17.51
N ARG A 6 4.59 -7.97 -18.28
CA ARG A 6 3.23 -7.77 -18.78
C ARG A 6 2.19 -7.88 -17.67
N ASP A 7 2.37 -8.85 -16.77
CA ASP A 7 1.50 -9.03 -15.61
C ASP A 7 1.72 -7.90 -14.58
N ARG A 8 2.97 -7.44 -14.40
CA ARG A 8 3.28 -6.22 -13.64
C ARG A 8 2.52 -5.01 -14.16
N ASN A 9 2.54 -4.78 -15.48
CA ASN A 9 1.85 -3.63 -16.08
C ASN A 9 0.33 -3.73 -15.95
N LYS A 10 -0.24 -4.93 -16.11
CA LYS A 10 -1.68 -5.16 -15.89
C LYS A 10 -2.09 -4.89 -14.44
N ILE A 11 -1.30 -5.36 -13.49
CA ILE A 11 -1.54 -5.14 -12.05
C ILE A 11 -1.39 -3.65 -11.72
N GLN A 12 -0.38 -2.96 -12.24
CA GLN A 12 -0.22 -1.50 -12.08
C GLN A 12 -1.42 -0.72 -12.64
N GLU A 13 -1.95 -1.12 -13.80
CA GLU A 13 -3.09 -0.42 -14.38
C GLU A 13 -4.39 -0.70 -13.62
N HIS A 14 -4.62 -1.94 -13.19
CA HIS A 14 -5.76 -2.29 -12.33
C HIS A 14 -5.68 -1.60 -10.96
N ILE A 15 -4.48 -1.47 -10.39
CA ILE A 15 -4.21 -0.72 -9.15
C ILE A 15 -4.61 0.75 -9.28
N LYS A 16 -4.43 1.36 -10.46
CA LYS A 16 -4.79 2.77 -10.70
C LYS A 16 -6.31 3.01 -10.71
N HIS A 17 -7.12 1.97 -10.93
CA HIS A 17 -8.56 2.13 -11.18
C HIS A 17 -9.50 1.31 -10.27
N SER A 18 -9.02 0.32 -9.51
CA SER A 18 -9.88 -0.57 -8.73
C SER A 18 -9.95 -0.23 -7.24
N ARG A 19 -11.17 -0.28 -6.67
CA ARG A 19 -11.47 -0.14 -5.23
C ARG A 19 -11.15 -1.40 -4.42
N SER A 20 -10.73 -2.52 -5.04
CA SER A 20 -10.55 -3.82 -4.35
C SER A 20 -9.11 -4.02 -3.88
N SER A 21 -8.65 -3.10 -3.03
CA SER A 21 -7.25 -3.00 -2.62
C SER A 21 -6.70 -4.24 -1.90
N LYS A 22 -7.56 -5.09 -1.31
CA LYS A 22 -7.13 -6.32 -0.63
C LYS A 22 -6.61 -7.38 -1.60
N ASN A 23 -7.30 -7.61 -2.71
CA ASN A 23 -6.92 -8.66 -3.66
C ASN A 23 -5.63 -8.30 -4.39
N GLN A 24 -5.44 -7.02 -4.70
CA GLN A 24 -4.23 -6.50 -5.36
C GLN A 24 -2.99 -6.62 -4.46
N ILE A 25 -3.14 -6.46 -3.14
CA ILE A 25 -2.05 -6.71 -2.17
C ILE A 25 -1.73 -8.19 -2.10
N LEU A 26 -2.74 -9.06 -2.10
CA LEU A 26 -2.51 -10.51 -2.12
C LEU A 26 -1.80 -10.96 -3.40
N GLU A 27 -2.17 -10.42 -4.56
CA GLU A 27 -1.48 -10.67 -5.83
C GLU A 27 -0.03 -10.21 -5.78
N LEU A 28 0.22 -9.03 -5.20
CA LEU A 28 1.57 -8.50 -5.07
C LEU A 28 2.44 -9.32 -4.11
N ALA A 29 1.87 -9.77 -2.99
CA ALA A 29 2.52 -10.70 -2.07
C ALA A 29 2.84 -12.05 -2.75
N GLY A 30 1.93 -12.58 -3.56
CA GLY A 30 2.20 -13.79 -4.34
C GLY A 30 3.32 -13.61 -5.36
N LEU A 31 3.46 -12.42 -5.95
CA LEU A 31 4.59 -12.11 -6.83
C LEU A 31 5.91 -11.97 -6.05
N GLU A 32 5.89 -11.36 -4.87
CA GLU A 32 7.05 -11.25 -3.98
C GLU A 32 7.59 -12.63 -3.58
N ASP A 33 6.68 -13.54 -3.18
CA ASP A 33 7.01 -14.93 -2.85
C ASP A 33 7.63 -15.67 -4.04
N LEU A 34 7.05 -15.50 -5.24
CA LEU A 34 7.53 -16.15 -6.46
C LEU A 34 8.91 -15.62 -6.86
N ILE A 35 9.16 -14.30 -6.76
CA ILE A 35 10.48 -13.73 -7.03
C ILE A 35 11.51 -14.19 -6.00
N THR A 36 11.12 -14.30 -4.72
CA THR A 36 11.99 -14.83 -3.66
C THR A 36 12.38 -16.28 -3.94
N TYR A 37 11.42 -17.12 -4.34
CA TYR A 37 11.68 -18.50 -4.73
C TYR A 37 12.61 -18.59 -5.95
N ILE A 38 12.34 -17.80 -7.00
CA ILE A 38 13.18 -17.75 -8.21
C ILE A 38 14.60 -17.28 -7.89
N SER A 39 14.74 -16.23 -7.08
CA SER A 39 16.04 -15.71 -6.64
C SER A 39 16.83 -16.77 -5.86
N THR A 40 16.17 -17.52 -4.99
CA THR A 40 16.77 -18.63 -4.25
C THR A 40 17.26 -19.73 -5.19
N ALA A 41 16.45 -20.12 -6.17
CA ALA A 41 16.82 -21.13 -7.17
C ALA A 41 17.99 -20.67 -8.06
N ILE A 42 17.98 -19.41 -8.51
CA ILE A 42 19.08 -18.80 -9.28
C ILE A 42 20.38 -18.82 -8.48
N ASN A 43 20.34 -18.42 -7.20
CA ASN A 43 21.52 -18.45 -6.33
C ASN A 43 22.06 -19.88 -6.12
N GLY A 44 21.17 -20.85 -5.95
CA GLY A 44 21.53 -22.27 -5.88
C GLY A 44 22.23 -22.75 -7.16
N ASN A 45 21.64 -22.47 -8.33
CA ASN A 45 22.19 -22.84 -9.62
C ASN A 45 23.54 -22.14 -9.89
N PHE A 46 23.64 -20.84 -9.60
CA PHE A 46 24.88 -20.08 -9.73
C PHE A 46 26.02 -20.71 -8.92
N ASN A 47 25.76 -21.11 -7.67
CA ASN A 47 26.76 -21.76 -6.83
C ASN A 47 27.24 -23.10 -7.42
N VAL A 48 26.35 -23.90 -8.00
CA VAL A 48 26.72 -25.17 -8.68
C VAL A 48 27.54 -24.89 -9.93
N VAL A 49 27.10 -23.97 -10.79
CA VAL A 49 27.81 -23.63 -12.04
C VAL A 49 29.20 -23.06 -11.75
N LYS A 50 29.33 -22.21 -10.72
CA LYS A 50 30.61 -21.67 -10.26
C LYS A 50 31.54 -22.76 -9.70
N GLN A 51 31.00 -23.75 -8.98
CA GLN A 51 31.79 -24.92 -8.55
C GLN A 51 32.30 -25.72 -9.75
N ILE A 52 31.48 -25.92 -10.79
CA ILE A 52 31.89 -26.60 -12.03
C ILE A 52 33.02 -25.82 -12.72
N GLU A 53 32.93 -24.49 -12.78
CA GLU A 53 33.98 -23.63 -13.33
C GLU A 53 35.31 -23.80 -12.58
N ILE A 54 35.29 -23.77 -11.24
CA ILE A 54 36.49 -23.93 -10.38
C ILE A 54 37.13 -25.31 -10.57
N ILE A 55 36.33 -26.37 -10.67
CA ILE A 55 36.82 -27.74 -10.88
C ILE A 55 37.44 -27.87 -12.29
N SER A 56 36.77 -27.32 -13.31
CA SER A 56 37.18 -27.36 -14.71
C SER A 56 38.44 -26.53 -15.03
N SER A 57 38.63 -25.42 -14.32
CA SER A 57 39.76 -24.51 -14.50
C SER A 57 41.06 -25.02 -13.85
N GLY A 58 41.04 -26.18 -13.19
CA GLY A 58 42.25 -26.95 -12.86
C GLY A 58 42.79 -26.77 -11.44
N LYS A 59 41.95 -26.46 -10.43
CA LYS A 59 42.41 -26.36 -9.03
C LYS A 59 42.34 -27.66 -8.21
N ILE A 60 41.53 -28.67 -8.57
CA ILE A 60 41.28 -29.84 -7.69
C ILE A 60 41.22 -31.20 -8.43
N GLN A 61 40.61 -31.32 -9.62
CA GLN A 61 40.52 -32.58 -10.38
C GLN A 61 40.36 -32.33 -11.88
N ASN A 62 41.06 -33.11 -12.71
CA ASN A 62 41.21 -32.88 -14.14
C ASN A 62 39.99 -33.36 -14.95
N ILE A 63 38.86 -32.66 -14.86
CA ILE A 63 37.78 -32.81 -15.86
C ILE A 63 38.23 -32.03 -17.09
N SER A 64 38.62 -32.74 -18.16
CA SER A 64 39.03 -32.12 -19.42
C SER A 64 37.81 -31.58 -20.17
N LEU A 65 37.34 -30.38 -19.78
CA LEU A 65 36.42 -29.63 -20.61
C LEU A 65 37.19 -29.02 -21.79
N SER A 66 36.64 -29.20 -23.00
CA SER A 66 37.12 -28.53 -24.20
C SER A 66 37.14 -27.01 -24.00
N LYS A 67 38.09 -26.31 -24.66
CA LYS A 67 38.20 -24.85 -24.64
C LYS A 67 36.85 -24.17 -24.94
N LYS A 68 36.11 -24.70 -25.92
CA LYS A 68 34.78 -24.21 -26.30
C LYS A 68 33.74 -24.37 -25.18
N SER A 69 33.79 -25.46 -24.42
CA SER A 69 32.88 -25.70 -23.29
C SER A 69 33.17 -24.77 -22.11
N LYS A 70 34.44 -24.42 -21.88
CA LYS A 70 34.82 -23.44 -20.85
C LYS A 70 34.32 -22.04 -21.19
N GLU A 71 34.41 -21.64 -22.45
CA GLU A 71 33.89 -20.35 -22.94
C GLU A 71 32.37 -20.26 -22.76
N HIS A 72 31.61 -21.27 -23.22
CA HIS A 72 30.16 -21.31 -23.01
C HIS A 72 29.76 -21.33 -21.52
N LEU A 73 30.53 -21.99 -20.67
CA LEU A 73 30.29 -22.01 -19.23
C LEU A 73 30.49 -20.62 -18.62
N HIS A 74 31.56 -19.91 -19.02
CA HIS A 74 31.82 -18.55 -18.58
C HIS A 74 30.71 -17.59 -18.99
N ASP A 75 30.27 -17.64 -20.25
CA ASP A 75 29.15 -16.83 -20.74
C ASP A 75 27.86 -17.12 -19.95
N SER A 76 27.58 -18.39 -19.66
CA SER A 76 26.42 -18.78 -18.86
C SER A 76 26.49 -18.24 -17.43
N ILE A 77 27.68 -18.18 -16.82
CA ILE A 77 27.88 -17.61 -15.47
C ILE A 77 27.57 -16.12 -15.48
N VAL A 78 28.06 -15.39 -16.49
CA VAL A 78 27.78 -13.96 -16.65
C VAL A 78 26.27 -13.72 -16.83
N GLU A 79 25.59 -14.54 -17.64
CA GLU A 79 24.15 -14.43 -17.85
C GLU A 79 23.35 -14.73 -16.57
N ILE A 80 23.73 -15.76 -15.81
CA ILE A 80 23.09 -16.07 -14.51
C ILE A 80 23.29 -14.92 -13.51
N GLU A 81 24.47 -14.30 -13.48
CA GLU A 81 24.73 -13.14 -12.61
C GLU A 81 23.84 -11.95 -13.00
N GLN A 82 23.68 -11.67 -14.28
CA GLN A 82 22.76 -10.65 -14.77
C GLN A 82 21.30 -10.93 -14.37
N ILE A 83 20.87 -12.20 -14.47
CA ILE A 83 19.50 -12.60 -14.07
C ILE A 83 19.31 -12.43 -12.56
N ARG A 84 20.33 -12.73 -11.74
CA ARG A 84 20.28 -12.51 -10.29
C ARG A 84 20.08 -11.04 -9.95
N ASP A 85 20.84 -10.15 -10.59
CA ASP A 85 20.71 -8.71 -10.37
C ASP A 85 19.33 -8.20 -10.79
N GLN A 86 18.80 -8.72 -11.91
CA GLN A 86 17.45 -8.39 -12.36
C GLN A 86 16.36 -8.91 -11.40
N ALA A 87 16.52 -10.10 -10.82
CA ALA A 87 15.60 -10.64 -9.82
C ALA A 87 15.60 -9.78 -8.54
N SER A 88 16.78 -9.36 -8.06
CA SER A 88 16.91 -8.46 -6.92
C SER A 88 16.21 -7.12 -7.16
N LEU A 89 16.45 -6.49 -8.32
CA LEU A 89 15.79 -5.24 -8.70
C LEU A 89 14.26 -5.39 -8.78
N SER A 90 13.79 -6.53 -9.28
CA SER A 90 12.35 -6.79 -9.38
C SER A 90 11.71 -6.94 -8.00
N SER A 91 12.39 -7.59 -7.06
CA SER A 91 11.97 -7.67 -5.65
C SER A 91 11.85 -6.28 -5.03
N ASP A 92 12.89 -5.45 -5.16
CA ASP A 92 12.90 -4.09 -4.62
C ASP A 92 11.75 -3.23 -5.17
N ILE A 93 11.39 -3.42 -6.45
CA ILE A 93 10.27 -2.71 -7.08
C ILE A 93 8.93 -3.20 -6.52
N ILE A 94 8.74 -4.51 -6.35
CA ILE A 94 7.53 -5.07 -5.75
C ILE A 94 7.33 -4.53 -4.33
N ASP A 95 8.37 -4.51 -3.52
CA ASP A 95 8.33 -3.98 -2.16
C ASP A 95 7.94 -2.50 -2.14
N ARG A 96 8.50 -1.70 -3.05
CA ARG A 96 8.15 -0.27 -3.19
C ARG A 96 6.69 -0.08 -3.58
N ILE A 97 6.17 -0.90 -4.49
CA ILE A 97 4.76 -0.87 -4.88
C ILE A 97 3.88 -1.26 -3.69
N SER A 98 4.24 -2.31 -2.96
CA SER A 98 3.50 -2.82 -1.79
C SER A 98 3.40 -1.74 -0.71
N ASN A 99 4.52 -1.12 -0.38
CA ASN A 99 4.60 -0.02 0.58
C ASN A 99 3.78 1.20 0.13
N THR A 100 3.86 1.58 -1.15
CA THR A 100 3.06 2.69 -1.69
C THR A 100 1.57 2.39 -1.58
N TYR A 101 1.17 1.16 -1.86
CA TYR A 101 -0.22 0.75 -1.83
C TYR A 101 -0.79 0.67 -0.40
N ASN A 102 0.01 0.16 0.55
CA ASN A 102 -0.30 0.24 1.98
C ASN A 102 -0.46 1.69 2.46
N ASN A 103 0.37 2.61 1.98
CA ASN A 103 0.22 4.04 2.29
C ASN A 103 -1.08 4.62 1.74
N ILE A 104 -1.48 4.26 0.51
CA ILE A 104 -2.76 4.66 -0.07
C ILE A 104 -3.92 4.11 0.76
N LEU A 105 -3.87 2.84 1.17
CA LEU A 105 -4.89 2.23 2.03
C LEU A 105 -5.03 2.91 3.39
N ASN A 106 -3.90 3.19 4.04
CA ASN A 106 -3.89 3.91 5.30
C ASN A 106 -4.49 5.31 5.13
N ASN A 107 -4.19 5.98 4.02
CA ASN A 107 -4.78 7.26 3.69
C ASN A 107 -6.30 7.17 3.45
N GLN A 108 -6.77 6.15 2.74
CA GLN A 108 -8.20 5.90 2.53
C GLN A 108 -8.93 5.58 3.84
N THR A 109 -8.32 4.79 4.72
CA THR A 109 -8.86 4.47 6.04
C THR A 109 -8.94 5.71 6.91
N ASN A 110 -7.87 6.51 6.94
CA ASN A 110 -7.85 7.81 7.62
C ASN A 110 -8.93 8.74 7.07
N THR A 111 -9.13 8.78 5.75
CA THR A 111 -10.18 9.56 5.11
C THR A 111 -11.57 9.06 5.50
N THR A 112 -11.78 7.75 5.53
CA THR A 112 -13.06 7.15 5.93
C THR A 112 -13.39 7.44 7.39
N MET A 113 -12.41 7.30 8.29
CA MET A 113 -12.58 7.67 9.70
C MET A 113 -12.92 9.16 9.86
N LYS A 114 -12.22 10.04 9.14
CA LYS A 114 -12.54 11.47 9.12
C LYS A 114 -13.99 11.72 8.70
N ILE A 115 -14.46 11.10 7.61
CA ILE A 115 -15.85 11.23 7.15
C ILE A 115 -16.84 10.80 8.24
N LEU A 116 -16.62 9.66 8.89
CA LEU A 116 -17.48 9.18 9.97
C LEU A 116 -17.49 10.12 11.18
N THR A 117 -16.32 10.67 11.55
CA THR A 117 -16.20 11.64 12.64
C THR A 117 -16.98 12.92 12.32
N VAL A 118 -16.90 13.44 11.09
CA VAL A 118 -17.68 14.62 10.68
C VAL A 118 -19.17 14.37 10.81
N TYR A 119 -19.68 13.25 10.30
CA TYR A 119 -21.09 12.90 10.45
C TYR A 119 -21.50 12.80 11.93
N THR A 120 -20.67 12.17 12.76
CA THR A 120 -20.92 12.06 14.20
C THR A 120 -21.04 13.42 14.88
N ILE A 121 -20.12 14.36 14.59
CA ILE A 121 -20.13 15.72 15.18
C ILE A 121 -21.37 16.49 14.74
N VAL A 122 -21.68 16.46 13.44
CA VAL A 122 -22.84 17.15 12.86
C VAL A 122 -24.16 16.63 13.47
N LEU A 123 -24.27 15.32 13.70
CA LEU A 123 -25.46 14.71 14.31
C LEU A 123 -25.54 14.90 15.84
N SER A 124 -24.39 15.02 16.52
CA SER A 124 -24.34 15.19 17.98
C SER A 124 -24.87 16.56 18.43
N ILE A 125 -24.62 17.62 17.65
CA ILE A 125 -24.97 19.00 18.05
C ILE A 125 -26.51 19.20 18.17
N PRO A 126 -27.34 18.82 17.17
CA PRO A 126 -28.80 18.89 17.31
C PRO A 126 -29.33 18.01 18.44
N THR A 127 -28.71 16.84 18.67
CA THR A 127 -29.10 15.91 19.73
C THR A 127 -28.88 16.52 21.11
N ILE A 128 -27.74 17.16 21.34
CA ILE A 128 -27.42 17.87 22.59
C ILE A 128 -28.43 18.99 22.82
N VAL A 129 -28.70 19.80 21.80
CA VAL A 129 -29.65 20.93 21.91
C VAL A 129 -31.07 20.42 22.17
N SER A 130 -31.53 19.41 21.44
CA SER A 130 -32.83 18.77 21.71
C SER A 130 -32.89 18.14 23.11
N GLY A 131 -31.78 17.59 23.61
CA GLY A 131 -31.68 17.04 24.96
C GLY A 131 -31.88 18.10 26.04
N PHE A 132 -31.23 19.27 25.90
CA PHE A 132 -31.42 20.39 26.84
C PHE A 132 -32.86 20.93 26.88
N TYR A 133 -33.56 20.93 25.74
CA TYR A 133 -34.97 21.33 25.68
C TYR A 133 -35.94 20.24 26.16
N GLY A 134 -35.55 18.96 26.06
CA GLY A 134 -36.35 17.83 26.53
C GLY A 134 -36.23 17.59 28.04
N MET A 135 -35.12 18.02 28.65
CA MET A 135 -35.02 18.14 30.10
C MET A 135 -35.83 19.37 30.51
N ASN A 136 -36.76 19.24 31.48
CA ASN A 136 -37.60 20.33 32.03
C ASN A 136 -36.76 21.42 32.76
N MET A 137 -35.74 21.94 32.10
CA MET A 137 -34.79 22.92 32.57
C MET A 137 -35.37 24.30 32.23
N LYS A 138 -35.57 25.14 33.24
CA LYS A 138 -35.98 26.53 33.05
C LYS A 138 -34.84 27.31 32.39
N LEU A 139 -34.73 27.24 31.07
CA LEU A 139 -33.85 28.15 30.32
C LEU A 139 -34.44 29.56 30.37
N PRO A 140 -33.63 30.61 30.59
CA PRO A 140 -34.09 32.00 30.66
C PRO A 140 -34.72 32.52 29.35
N VAL A 141 -34.64 31.75 28.26
CA VAL A 141 -35.29 32.01 26.96
C VAL A 141 -36.51 31.14 26.66
N ALA A 142 -36.75 30.06 27.42
CA ALA A 142 -37.74 29.01 27.10
C ALA A 142 -39.21 29.48 27.06
N ASP A 143 -39.58 30.52 27.80
CA ASP A 143 -40.97 31.00 27.91
C ASP A 143 -41.44 31.88 26.74
N LYS A 144 -40.58 32.15 25.74
CA LYS A 144 -40.95 32.94 24.56
C LYS A 144 -41.15 32.06 23.32
N TRP A 145 -42.18 32.36 22.51
CA TRP A 145 -42.47 31.66 21.24
C TRP A 145 -41.24 31.63 20.29
N TRP A 146 -40.32 32.60 20.40
CA TRP A 146 -39.08 32.66 19.62
C TRP A 146 -37.90 31.84 20.19
N SER A 147 -38.04 31.19 21.34
CA SER A 147 -36.96 30.39 21.95
C SER A 147 -36.48 29.27 21.04
N TRP A 148 -37.40 28.63 20.31
CA TRP A 148 -37.06 27.56 19.37
C TRP A 148 -36.20 28.08 18.20
N PHE A 149 -36.48 29.28 17.71
CA PHE A 149 -35.69 29.91 16.64
C PHE A 149 -34.28 30.30 17.12
N PHE A 150 -34.18 30.84 18.34
CA PHE A 150 -32.89 31.18 18.94
C PHE A 150 -32.03 29.93 19.21
N SER A 151 -32.66 28.83 19.63
CA SER A 151 -32.02 27.52 19.78
C SER A 151 -31.47 27.00 18.45
N LEU A 152 -32.29 27.04 17.39
CA LEU A 152 -31.89 26.61 16.06
C LEU A 152 -30.72 27.46 15.52
N ALA A 153 -30.75 28.77 15.76
CA ALA A 153 -29.68 29.68 15.38
C ALA A 153 -28.36 29.37 16.10
N ILE A 154 -28.37 29.15 17.42
CA ILE A 154 -27.18 28.76 18.18
C ILE A 154 -26.61 27.42 17.70
N THR A 155 -27.49 26.45 17.44
CA THR A 155 -27.11 25.12 16.93
C THR A 155 -26.41 25.25 15.57
N ALA A 156 -27.00 26.03 14.66
CA ALA A 156 -26.43 26.28 13.34
C ALA A 156 -25.08 27.00 13.42
N ILE A 157 -24.95 28.01 14.28
CA ILE A 157 -23.69 28.74 14.50
C ILE A 157 -22.60 27.80 15.03
N MET A 158 -22.93 26.93 16.00
CA MET A 158 -21.97 25.94 16.53
C MET A 158 -21.51 24.93 15.47
N ILE A 159 -22.44 24.42 14.66
CA ILE A 159 -22.12 23.53 13.54
C ILE A 159 -21.21 24.24 12.54
N LEU A 160 -21.55 25.48 12.13
CA LEU A 160 -20.76 26.26 11.19
C LEU A 160 -19.36 26.61 11.73
N MET A 161 -19.25 26.93 13.03
CA MET A 161 -17.96 27.23 13.67
C MET A 161 -17.05 25.99 13.70
N ILE A 162 -17.60 24.81 14.01
CA ILE A 162 -16.83 23.55 14.02
C ILE A 162 -16.47 23.11 12.60
N LEU A 163 -17.40 23.23 11.64
CA LEU A 163 -17.12 22.94 10.23
C LEU A 163 -16.05 23.89 9.66
N TRP A 164 -16.08 25.16 10.04
CA TRP A 164 -15.02 26.12 9.67
C TRP A 164 -13.69 25.74 10.32
N ASP A 165 -13.63 25.49 11.63
CA ASP A 165 -12.37 25.09 12.27
C ASP A 165 -11.78 23.82 11.63
N LEU A 166 -12.63 22.84 11.31
CA LEU A 166 -12.24 21.62 10.61
C LEU A 166 -11.71 21.90 9.19
N HIS A 167 -12.38 22.79 8.44
CA HIS A 167 -11.94 23.19 7.10
C HIS A 167 -10.61 23.97 7.14
N ARG A 168 -10.45 24.86 8.13
CA ARG A 168 -9.24 25.69 8.30
C ARG A 168 -8.02 24.87 8.70
N ARG A 169 -8.20 23.76 9.41
CA ARG A 169 -7.11 22.87 9.81
C ARG A 169 -6.56 21.99 8.67
N ASN A 170 -7.00 22.19 7.41
CA ASN A 170 -6.55 21.42 6.25
C ASN A 170 -6.65 19.89 6.45
N SER A 171 -7.62 19.44 7.25
CA SER A 171 -7.88 18.00 7.43
C SER A 171 -8.93 17.45 6.46
N LEU A 172 -9.35 18.22 5.46
CA LEU A 172 -10.15 17.78 4.32
C LEU A 172 -9.24 17.47 3.13
#